data_AF-A0A918LW00-F1
#
_entry.id   AF-A0A918LW00-F1
#
_cell.length_a   1.000
_cell.length_b   1.000
_cell.length_c   1.000
_cell.angle_alpha   90.00
_cell.angle_beta   90.00
_cell.angle_gamma   90.00
#
_symmetry.space_group_name_H-M   'P 1'
#
loop_
_entity.id
_entity.type
_entity.pdbx_description
1 polymer ?
#
loop_
_entity_poly.entity_id
_entity_poly.type
_entity_poly.pdbx_seq_one_letter_code
_entity_poly.pdbx_strand_id
1 'polypeptide(L)' 'MPTQHAVRISGPDGAHPEFAAIRLIAQLPTGWTATLLNCSAGTAALTLTVPDGLPSAAVDTALATALATAPLRGWTRD' A
#
# COMPACT_ATOMS: atom_id res chain seq x y z
N MET A 1 -4.46 -4.34 -20.03
CA MET A 1 -4.31 -2.92 -19.67
C MET A 1 -4.19 -2.92 -18.17
N PRO A 2 -2.99 -2.70 -17.62
CA PRO A 2 -2.71 -2.95 -16.21
C PRO A 2 -3.75 -2.25 -15.32
N THR A 3 -4.30 -2.99 -14.37
CA THR A 3 -5.38 -2.50 -13.53
C THR A 3 -4.82 -1.59 -12.44
N GLN A 4 -5.44 -0.43 -12.28
CA GLN A 4 -5.08 0.50 -11.21
C GLN A 4 -6.01 0.35 -10.00
N HIS A 5 -5.41 0.33 -8.81
CA HIS A 5 -6.12 0.24 -7.53
C HIS A 5 -5.73 1.42 -6.64
N ALA A 6 -6.73 2.19 -6.20
CA ALA A 6 -6.52 3.19 -5.17
C ALA A 6 -6.35 2.51 -3.81
N VAL A 7 -5.31 2.92 -3.07
CA VAL A 7 -5.00 2.42 -1.73
C VAL A 7 -4.77 3.62 -0.83
N ARG A 8 -5.39 3.59 0.35
CA ARG A 8 -5.07 4.49 1.43
C ARG A 8 -4.67 3.66 2.64
N ILE A 9 -3.57 4.04 3.29
CA ILE A 9 -3.18 3.48 4.57
C ILE A 9 -3.16 4.57 5.63
N SER A 10 -3.57 4.20 6.84
CA SER A 10 -3.63 5.02 8.03
C SER A 10 -2.74 4.40 9.10
N GLY A 11 -1.94 5.24 9.77
CA GLY A 11 -1.00 4.83 10.80
C GLY A 11 -1.34 5.46 12.15
N PRO A 12 -0.59 5.09 13.20
CA PRO A 12 -0.78 5.65 14.53
C PRO A 12 -0.42 7.14 14.58
N ASP A 13 -0.89 7.84 15.62
CA ASP A 13 -0.58 9.25 15.84
C ASP A 13 0.93 9.50 15.89
N GLY A 14 1.37 10.57 15.21
CA GLY A 14 2.78 10.93 15.10
C GLY A 14 3.61 10.04 14.15
N ALA A 15 2.98 9.10 13.45
CA ALA A 15 3.67 8.29 12.44
C ALA A 15 4.01 9.10 11.17
N HIS A 16 5.02 8.62 10.46
CA HIS A 16 5.52 9.22 9.22
C HIS A 16 4.97 8.47 7.99
N PRO A 17 3.88 8.95 7.35
CA PRO A 17 3.24 8.28 6.23
C PRO A 17 4.13 8.09 5.01
N GLU A 18 5.12 8.96 4.80
CA GLU A 18 6.07 8.83 3.70
C GLU A 18 6.93 7.56 3.86
N PHE A 19 7.40 7.28 5.08
CA PHE A 19 8.17 6.07 5.35
C PHE A 19 7.32 4.82 5.23
N ALA A 20 6.08 4.84 5.68
CA ALA A 20 5.16 3.72 5.51
C ALA A 20 4.87 3.44 4.04
N ALA A 21 4.63 4.48 3.24
CA ALA A 21 4.47 4.35 1.79
C ALA A 21 5.71 3.69 1.15
N ILE A 22 6.91 4.19 1.43
CA ILE A 22 8.16 3.61 0.89
C ILE A 22 8.31 2.14 1.30
N ARG A 23 8.02 1.81 2.57
CA ARG A 23 8.10 0.43 3.09
C ARG A 23 7.06 -0.49 2.46
N LEU A 24 5.85 0.02 2.18
CA LEU A 24 4.82 -0.72 1.46
C LEU A 24 5.27 -1.02 0.03
N ILE A 25 5.76 -0.01 -0.69
CA ILE A 25 6.24 -0.13 -2.07
C ILE A 25 7.37 -1.17 -2.17
N ALA A 26 8.32 -1.12 -1.24
CA ALA A 26 9.44 -2.06 -1.20
C ALA A 26 9.03 -3.51 -0.92
N GLN A 27 7.81 -3.74 -0.45
CA GLN A 27 7.27 -5.07 -0.13
C GLN A 27 6.23 -5.56 -1.12
N LEU A 28 5.93 -4.78 -2.17
CA LEU A 28 5.00 -5.21 -3.19
C LEU A 28 5.54 -6.43 -3.94
N PRO A 29 4.65 -7.35 -4.37
CA PRO A 29 5.05 -8.47 -5.20
C PRO A 29 5.74 -8.01 -6.50
N THR A 30 6.63 -8.85 -7.02
CA THR A 30 7.29 -8.60 -8.30
C THR A 30 6.28 -8.31 -9.41
N GLY A 31 6.54 -7.29 -10.22
CA GLY A 31 5.67 -6.86 -11.32
C GLY A 31 4.56 -5.89 -10.90
N TRP A 32 4.44 -5.58 -9.60
CA TRP A 32 3.56 -4.53 -9.12
C TRP A 32 4.34 -3.22 -9.04
N THR A 33 3.66 -2.12 -9.30
CA THR A 33 4.22 -0.78 -9.11
C THR A 33 3.25 0.07 -8.33
N ALA A 34 3.75 1.12 -7.69
CA ALA A 34 2.90 2.09 -7.02
C ALA A 34 3.37 3.50 -7.30
N THR A 35 2.41 4.42 -7.34
CA THR A 35 2.65 5.86 -7.33
C THR A 35 2.13 6.42 -6.01
N LEU A 36 2.99 7.08 -5.24
CA LEU A 36 2.57 7.83 -4.07
C LEU A 36 1.88 9.11 -4.55
N LEU A 37 0.63 9.32 -4.15
CA LEU A 37 -0.16 10.48 -4.55
C LEU A 37 -0.07 11.59 -3.52
N ASN A 38 -0.19 11.24 -2.24
CA ASN A 38 -0.20 12.20 -1.14
C ASN A 38 0.16 11.53 0.19
N CYS A 39 0.76 12.31 1.08
CA CYS A 39 0.94 11.99 2.49
C CYS A 39 0.36 13.13 3.33
N SER A 40 -0.50 12.79 4.29
CA SER A 40 -1.14 13.78 5.16
C SER A 40 -1.48 13.19 6.52
N ALA A 41 -1.11 13.89 7.60
CA ALA A 41 -1.58 13.64 8.97
C ALA A 41 -1.81 12.15 9.31
N GLY A 42 -0.74 11.33 9.23
CA GLY A 42 -0.80 9.90 9.56
C GLY A 42 -1.35 8.98 8.46
N THR A 43 -1.66 9.51 7.27
CA THR A 43 -2.19 8.73 6.13
C THR A 43 -1.30 8.85 4.89
N ALA A 44 -1.22 7.78 4.11
CA ALA A 44 -0.59 7.77 2.80
C ALA A 44 -1.58 7.23 1.75
N ALA A 45 -1.72 7.96 0.64
CA ALA A 45 -2.56 7.57 -0.50
C ALA A 45 -1.68 7.19 -1.69
N LEU A 46 -1.92 6.02 -2.26
CA LEU A 46 -1.17 5.45 -3.37
C LEU A 46 -2.11 4.95 -4.46
N THR A 47 -1.64 4.97 -5.70
CA THR A 47 -2.20 4.15 -6.79
C THR A 47 -1.29 2.97 -7.02
N LEU A 48 -1.80 1.77 -6.86
CA LEU A 48 -1.14 0.54 -7.28
C LEU A 48 -1.48 0.24 -8.74
N THR A 49 -0.49 -0.21 -9.48
CA THR A 49 -0.66 -0.78 -10.82
C THR A 49 -0.26 -2.25 -10.72
N VAL A 50 -1.22 -3.14 -10.99
CA VAL A 50 -1.03 -4.59 -10.85
C VAL A 50 -1.07 -5.29 -12.22
N PRO A 51 -0.46 -6.48 -12.34
CA PRO A 51 -0.57 -7.31 -13.54
C PRO A 51 -2.03 -7.59 -13.95
N ASP A 52 -2.25 -7.67 -15.26
CA ASP A 52 -3.57 -7.97 -15.85
C ASP A 52 -4.13 -9.32 -15.34
N GLY A 53 -5.44 -9.37 -15.14
CA GLY A 53 -6.15 -10.60 -14.76
C GLY A 53 -6.06 -11.00 -13.28
N LEU A 54 -5.42 -10.17 -12.43
CA LEU A 54 -5.43 -10.36 -10.98
C LEU A 54 -6.83 -10.07 -10.40
N PRO A 55 -7.43 -10.99 -9.63
CA PRO A 55 -8.66 -10.72 -8.89
C PRO A 55 -8.43 -9.65 -7.81
N SER A 56 -9.44 -8.81 -7.54
CA SER A 56 -9.38 -7.82 -6.46
C SER A 56 -9.03 -8.44 -5.10
N ALA A 57 -9.58 -9.63 -4.80
CA ALA A 57 -9.28 -10.36 -3.57
C ALA A 57 -7.79 -10.74 -3.43
N ALA A 58 -7.10 -11.02 -4.55
CA ALA A 58 -5.67 -11.27 -4.54
C ALA A 58 -4.88 -9.98 -4.26
N VAL A 59 -5.37 -8.84 -4.77
CA VAL A 59 -4.81 -7.52 -4.45
C VAL A 59 -4.92 -7.22 -2.97
N ASP A 60 -6.09 -7.44 -2.39
CA ASP A 60 -6.38 -7.23 -0.98
C ASP A 60 -5.52 -8.15 -0.08
N THR A 61 -5.37 -9.42 -0.48
CA THR A 61 -4.54 -10.39 0.27
C THR A 61 -3.07 -10.01 0.29
N ALA A 62 -2.51 -9.56 -0.84
CA ALA A 62 -1.11 -9.14 -0.90
C ALA A 62 -0.88 -7.88 -0.05
N LEU A 63 -1.81 -6.91 -0.10
CA LEU A 63 -1.76 -5.70 0.71
C LEU A 63 -1.86 -6.01 2.21
N ALA A 64 -2.78 -6.88 2.62
CA ALA A 64 -2.89 -7.32 4.01
C ALA A 64 -1.58 -8.00 4.48
N THR A 65 -0.99 -8.83 3.62
CA THR A 65 0.30 -9.48 3.90
C THR A 65 1.43 -8.47 4.08
N ALA A 66 1.51 -7.46 3.22
CA ALA A 66 2.51 -6.41 3.32
C ALA A 66 2.33 -5.57 4.61
N LEU A 67 1.10 -5.22 4.96
CA LEU A 67 0.79 -4.46 6.18
C LEU A 67 1.01 -5.25 7.46
N ALA A 68 0.90 -6.58 7.42
CA ALA A 68 1.20 -7.45 8.56
C ALA A 68 2.70 -7.52 8.92
N THR A 69 3.58 -7.00 8.06
CA THR A 69 5.03 -7.04 8.31
C THR A 69 5.47 -6.07 9.41
N ALA A 70 6.55 -6.42 10.10
CA ALA A 70 7.09 -5.64 11.21
C ALA A 70 7.26 -4.12 10.93
N PRO A 71 7.81 -3.67 9.77
CA PRO A 71 7.98 -2.24 9.50
C PRO A 71 6.67 -1.47 9.27
N LEU A 72 5.54 -2.17 9.09
CA LEU A 72 4.22 -1.58 8.87
C LEU A 72 3.23 -1.95 9.99
N ARG A 73 3.70 -2.53 11.10
CA ARG A 73 2.84 -2.84 12.25
C ARG A 73 2.15 -1.58 12.75
N GLY A 74 0.83 -1.66 12.89
CA GLY A 74 -0.02 -0.53 13.31
C GLY A 74 -0.57 0.31 12.16
N TRP A 75 -0.17 0.01 10.91
CA TRP A 75 -0.80 0.59 9.73
C TRP A 75 -1.97 -0.27 9.26
N THR A 76 -3.08 0.38 8.93
CA THR A 76 -4.28 -0.25 8.39
C THR A 76 -4.62 0.33 7.03
N ARG A 77 -5.32 -0.45 6.21
CA ARG A 77 -5.91 0.04 4.96
C ARG A 77 -7.30 0.59 5.27
N ASP A 78 -7.61 1.77 4.72
CA ASP A 78 -8.94 2.37 4.75
C ASP A 78 -9.83 1.86 3.60
#